data_AF-A0A354Z710-F1
#
_entry.id   AF-A0A354Z710-F1
#
_cell.length_a   1.000
_cell.length_b   1.000
_cell.length_c   1.000
_cell.angle_alpha   90.00
_cell.angle_beta   90.00
_cell.angle_gamma   90.00
#
_symmetry.space_group_name_H-M   'P 1'
#
loop_
_entity.id
_entity.type
_entity.pdbx_description
1 polymer ?
#
loop_
_entity_poly.entity_id
_entity_poly.type
_entity_poly.pdbx_seq_one_letter_code
_entity_poly.pdbx_strand_id
1 'polypeptide(L)'
;MIAPIPDDARHWYYLALGLILTGLLWLLAPILTPFAVSLLLAWLGEPLVERLSRHGAKRTWAVTIVFVLMTLAVVVLVLILIPLLEGQIAYLVQQLPAYAGWISNTLLPWIEQRTGVAIAAYVDPQRWLDLLKGHWQQAGGLAATILGGISKSGLAILAWLATVALIPVLTFYFMRDWPSLLARVRELLPRPLEPTVVRLAEQSDQVLGAFLRGQLSVMLALGAIYSLGLWLAGIKLSLLIGMGAGLVSFVPYLGAIVGIGAGLIAALVQHGDLLHVVLVLLVFGFGQTLESFLLTPWLVGDRIGLHPVA
;
A
#
# COMPACT_ATOMS: atom_id res chain seq x y z
N MET A 1 -22.67 42.15 -17.39
CA MET A 1 -21.34 42.79 -17.30
C MET A 1 -20.79 42.50 -15.92
N ILE A 2 -19.90 41.49 -15.80
CA ILE A 2 -19.19 41.23 -14.54
C ILE A 2 -17.91 42.07 -14.61
N ALA A 3 -17.76 43.02 -13.70
CA ALA A 3 -16.58 43.89 -13.66
C ALA A 3 -15.30 43.05 -13.49
N PRO A 4 -14.20 43.39 -14.18
CA PRO A 4 -12.94 42.68 -14.02
C PRO A 4 -12.44 42.85 -12.59
N ILE A 5 -12.15 41.73 -11.93
CA ILE A 5 -11.61 41.69 -10.58
C ILE A 5 -10.20 42.31 -10.63
N PRO A 6 -9.86 43.30 -9.78
CA PRO A 6 -8.52 43.86 -9.72
C PRO A 6 -7.48 42.76 -9.39
N ASP A 7 -6.32 42.78 -10.04
CA ASP A 7 -5.32 41.70 -10.00
C ASP A 7 -4.90 41.30 -8.57
N ASP A 8 -4.89 42.26 -7.64
CA ASP A 8 -4.54 42.04 -6.23
C ASP A 8 -5.58 41.18 -5.48
N ALA A 9 -6.87 41.30 -5.83
CA ALA A 9 -7.96 40.55 -5.22
C ALA A 9 -8.03 39.10 -5.74
N ARG A 10 -7.43 38.84 -6.90
CA ARG A 10 -7.40 37.52 -7.54
C ARG A 10 -6.57 36.52 -6.73
N HIS A 11 -5.45 36.97 -6.15
CA HIS A 11 -4.60 36.13 -5.30
C HIS A 11 -5.29 35.76 -3.98
N TRP A 12 -5.95 36.71 -3.31
CA TRP A 12 -6.72 36.44 -2.10
C TRP A 12 -7.91 35.51 -2.34
N TYR A 13 -8.56 35.63 -3.50
CA TYR A 13 -9.62 34.70 -3.90
C TYR A 13 -9.09 33.27 -4.07
N TYR A 14 -7.97 33.07 -4.76
CA TYR A 14 -7.37 31.73 -4.90
C TYR A 14 -6.86 31.17 -3.57
N LEU A 15 -6.32 32.00 -2.68
CA LEU A 15 -5.91 31.59 -1.33
C LEU A 15 -7.12 31.19 -0.48
N ALA A 16 -8.19 31.98 -0.47
CA ALA A 16 -9.41 31.66 0.25
C ALA A 16 -10.07 30.39 -0.31
N LEU A 17 -10.14 30.26 -1.63
CA LEU A 17 -10.64 29.06 -2.30
C LEU A 17 -9.81 27.83 -1.95
N GLY A 18 -8.47 27.94 -1.96
CA GLY A 18 -7.57 26.88 -1.57
C GLY A 18 -7.74 26.46 -0.10
N LEU A 19 -7.94 27.42 0.80
CA LEU A 19 -8.12 27.17 2.23
C LEU A 19 -9.48 26.52 2.52
N ILE A 20 -10.54 26.96 1.85
CA ILE A 20 -11.87 26.33 1.90
C ILE A 20 -11.83 24.91 1.34
N LEU A 21 -11.20 24.70 0.18
CA LEU A 21 -11.02 23.37 -0.41
C LEU A 21 -10.24 22.45 0.52
N THR A 22 -9.14 22.94 1.10
CA THR A 22 -8.31 22.16 2.03
C THR A 22 -9.09 21.80 3.29
N GLY A 23 -9.83 22.76 3.87
CA GLY A 23 -10.69 22.52 5.04
C GLY A 23 -11.81 21.53 4.74
N LEU A 24 -12.45 21.64 3.56
CA LEU A 24 -13.48 20.71 3.12
C LEU A 24 -12.92 19.30 2.90
N LEU A 25 -11.77 19.18 2.24
CA LEU A 25 -11.09 17.90 2.02
C LEU A 25 -10.69 17.24 3.34
N TRP A 26 -10.22 18.03 4.32
CA TRP A 26 -9.89 17.51 5.64
C TRP A 26 -11.13 16.97 6.37
N LEU A 27 -12.27 17.68 6.28
CA LEU A 27 -13.53 17.25 6.87
C LEU A 27 -14.12 16.00 6.18
N LEU A 28 -13.96 15.90 4.85
CA LEU A 28 -14.46 14.79 4.04
C LEU A 28 -13.50 13.61 3.92
N ALA A 29 -12.23 13.74 4.34
CA ALA A 29 -11.20 12.69 4.18
C ALA A 29 -11.65 11.29 4.64
N PRO A 30 -12.35 11.11 5.78
CA PRO A 30 -12.84 9.80 6.22
C PRO A 30 -13.85 9.17 5.25
N ILE A 31 -14.66 10.00 4.57
CA ILE A 31 -15.65 9.57 3.58
C ILE A 31 -14.97 9.36 2.22
N LEU A 32 -13.95 10.16 1.88
CA LEU A 32 -13.21 10.03 0.63
C LEU A 32 -12.35 8.77 0.56
N THR A 33 -11.91 8.24 1.71
CA THR A 33 -11.07 7.03 1.76
C THR A 33 -11.72 5.81 1.11
N PRO A 34 -12.94 5.37 1.50
CA PRO A 34 -13.60 4.24 0.83
C PRO A 34 -13.89 4.53 -0.64
N PHE A 35 -14.15 5.79 -1.04
CA PHE A 35 -14.32 6.17 -2.44
C PHE A 35 -13.02 6.00 -3.24
N ALA A 36 -11.89 6.47 -2.71
CA ALA A 36 -10.58 6.36 -3.36
C ALA A 36 -10.16 4.90 -3.52
N VAL A 37 -10.32 4.08 -2.47
CA VAL A 37 -10.02 2.64 -2.54
C VAL A 37 -10.93 1.95 -3.55
N SER A 38 -12.22 2.30 -3.58
CA SER A 38 -13.17 1.72 -4.53
C SER A 38 -12.88 2.10 -5.98
N LEU A 39 -12.45 3.33 -6.22
CA LEU A 39 -12.04 3.79 -7.54
C LEU A 39 -10.78 3.05 -8.01
N LEU A 40 -9.80 2.86 -7.11
CA LEU A 40 -8.60 2.08 -7.39
C LEU A 40 -8.94 0.62 -7.73
N LEU A 41 -9.82 -0.02 -6.96
CA LEU A 41 -10.31 -1.37 -7.26
C LEU A 41 -11.10 -1.42 -8.57
N ALA A 42 -11.91 -0.40 -8.86
CA ALA A 42 -12.65 -0.31 -10.11
C ALA A 42 -11.68 -0.20 -11.32
N TRP A 43 -10.65 0.65 -11.21
CA TRP A 43 -9.60 0.75 -12.23
C TRP A 43 -8.82 -0.55 -12.42
N LEU A 44 -8.62 -1.34 -11.35
CA LEU A 44 -8.01 -2.66 -11.45
C LEU A 44 -8.89 -3.65 -12.23
N GLY A 45 -10.22 -3.59 -12.03
CA GLY A 45 -11.19 -4.45 -12.71
C GLY A 45 -11.55 -4.03 -14.14
N GLU A 46 -11.43 -2.75 -14.50
CA GLU A 46 -11.90 -2.21 -15.79
C GLU A 46 -11.33 -2.94 -17.03
N PRO A 47 -10.02 -3.28 -17.12
CA PRO A 47 -9.50 -4.00 -18.29
C PRO A 47 -10.13 -5.39 -18.47
N LEU A 48 -10.49 -6.06 -17.36
CA LEU A 48 -11.17 -7.35 -17.40
C LEU A 48 -12.63 -7.18 -17.84
N VAL A 49 -13.30 -6.14 -17.33
CA VAL A 49 -14.68 -5.80 -17.72
C VAL A 49 -14.76 -5.47 -19.21
N GLU A 50 -13.82 -4.66 -19.74
CA GLU A 50 -13.74 -4.34 -21.16
C GLU A 50 -13.49 -5.60 -22.00
N ARG A 51 -12.56 -6.46 -21.60
CA ARG A 51 -12.27 -7.72 -22.31
C ARG A 51 -13.52 -8.60 -22.39
N LEU A 52 -14.27 -8.77 -21.31
CA LEU A 52 -15.54 -9.53 -21.32
C LEU A 52 -16.61 -8.84 -22.19
N SER A 53 -16.72 -7.51 -22.11
CA SER A 53 -17.70 -6.75 -22.87
C SER A 53 -17.45 -6.82 -24.38
N ARG A 54 -16.17 -6.85 -24.80
CA ARG A 54 -15.78 -7.05 -26.21
C ARG A 54 -16.20 -8.40 -26.77
N HIS A 55 -16.41 -9.41 -25.93
CA HIS A 55 -16.91 -10.74 -26.33
C HIS A 55 -18.46 -10.81 -26.34
N GLY A 56 -19.15 -9.66 -26.28
CA GLY A 56 -20.61 -9.57 -26.43
C GLY A 56 -21.40 -9.60 -25.11
N ALA A 57 -20.73 -9.66 -23.95
CA ALA A 57 -21.42 -9.55 -22.66
C ALA A 57 -21.95 -8.13 -22.44
N LYS A 58 -23.20 -7.99 -21.96
CA LYS A 58 -23.71 -6.69 -21.48
C LYS A 58 -22.84 -6.23 -20.30
N ARG A 59 -22.49 -4.93 -20.25
CA ARG A 59 -21.57 -4.36 -19.24
C ARG A 59 -21.90 -4.82 -17.82
N THR A 60 -23.17 -4.84 -17.42
CA THR A 60 -23.59 -5.29 -16.09
C THR A 60 -23.14 -6.72 -15.77
N TRP A 61 -23.28 -7.66 -16.72
CA TRP A 61 -22.84 -9.04 -16.52
C TRP A 61 -21.32 -9.15 -16.47
N ALA A 62 -20.61 -8.43 -17.34
CA ALA A 62 -19.15 -8.37 -17.30
C ALA A 62 -18.66 -7.85 -15.95
N VAL A 63 -19.27 -6.79 -15.43
CA VAL A 63 -18.95 -6.22 -14.11
C VAL A 63 -19.27 -7.20 -12.99
N THR A 64 -20.43 -7.85 -12.98
CA THR A 64 -20.78 -8.84 -11.95
C THR A 64 -19.77 -9.99 -11.90
N ILE A 65 -19.39 -10.54 -13.06
CA ILE A 65 -18.42 -11.65 -13.12
C ILE A 65 -17.06 -11.20 -12.59
N VAL A 66 -16.53 -10.07 -13.10
CA VAL A 66 -15.22 -9.57 -12.67
C VAL A 66 -15.23 -9.21 -11.19
N PHE A 67 -16.28 -8.55 -10.71
CA PHE A 67 -16.43 -8.21 -9.30
C PHE A 67 -16.42 -9.45 -8.40
N VAL A 68 -17.23 -10.48 -8.72
CA VAL A 68 -17.26 -11.73 -7.95
C VAL A 68 -15.88 -12.41 -7.95
N LEU A 69 -15.19 -12.46 -9.09
CA LEU A 69 -13.84 -13.04 -9.19
C LEU A 69 -12.83 -12.25 -8.35
N MET A 70 -12.87 -10.92 -8.40
CA MET A 70 -12.00 -10.07 -7.59
C MET A 70 -12.28 -10.21 -6.10
N THR A 71 -13.55 -10.19 -5.69
CA THR A 71 -13.95 -10.41 -4.30
C THR A 71 -13.49 -11.78 -3.82
N LEU A 72 -13.70 -12.84 -4.60
CA LEU A 72 -13.25 -14.17 -4.26
C LEU A 72 -11.73 -14.25 -4.13
N ALA A 73 -10.98 -13.66 -5.06
CA ALA A 73 -9.52 -13.61 -5.01
C ALA A 73 -9.01 -12.89 -3.76
N VAL A 74 -9.61 -11.75 -3.39
CA VAL A 74 -9.26 -11.01 -2.17
C VAL A 74 -9.62 -11.81 -0.92
N VAL A 75 -10.79 -12.43 -0.86
CA VAL A 75 -11.21 -13.25 0.29
C VAL A 75 -10.26 -14.43 0.47
N VAL A 76 -9.93 -15.17 -0.59
CA VAL A 76 -8.98 -16.29 -0.54
C VAL A 76 -7.60 -15.81 -0.11
N LEU A 77 -7.11 -14.71 -0.68
CA LEU A 77 -5.83 -14.10 -0.31
C LEU A 77 -5.81 -13.76 1.18
N VAL A 78 -6.85 -13.10 1.69
CA VAL A 78 -6.95 -12.71 3.11
C VAL A 78 -7.01 -13.93 4.02
N LEU A 79 -7.82 -14.94 3.68
CA LEU A 79 -7.96 -16.17 4.47
C LEU A 79 -6.65 -16.97 4.57
N ILE A 80 -5.78 -16.88 3.57
CA ILE A 80 -4.45 -17.53 3.59
C ILE A 80 -3.43 -16.62 4.27
N LEU A 81 -3.37 -15.34 3.89
CA LEU A 81 -2.31 -14.43 4.28
C LEU A 81 -2.39 -14.05 5.76
N ILE A 82 -3.59 -13.79 6.29
CA ILE A 82 -3.77 -13.42 7.70
C ILE A 82 -3.21 -14.48 8.66
N PRO A 83 -3.61 -15.77 8.62
CA PRO A 83 -3.10 -16.75 9.57
C PRO A 83 -1.58 -16.98 9.43
N LEU A 84 -1.04 -16.91 8.22
CA LEU A 84 0.39 -17.02 7.99
C LEU A 84 1.15 -15.84 8.63
N LEU A 85 0.66 -14.61 8.45
CA LEU A 85 1.24 -13.42 9.08
C LEU A 85 1.08 -13.45 10.60
N GLU A 86 -0.06 -13.90 11.11
CA GLU A 86 -0.30 -14.05 12.54
C GLU A 86 0.75 -14.99 13.18
N GLY A 87 1.03 -16.13 12.55
CA GLY A 87 2.07 -17.04 13.01
C GLY A 87 3.46 -16.39 13.04
N GLN A 88 3.83 -15.61 12.02
CA GLN A 88 5.12 -14.92 11.99
C GLN A 88 5.21 -13.78 13.00
N ILE A 89 4.12 -13.04 13.22
CA ILE A 89 4.08 -11.97 14.21
C ILE A 89 4.12 -12.55 15.63
N ALA A 90 3.39 -13.63 15.90
CA ALA A 90 3.50 -14.35 17.16
C ALA A 90 4.93 -14.85 17.41
N TYR A 91 5.59 -15.39 16.38
CA TYR A 91 7.01 -15.76 16.44
C TYR A 91 7.91 -14.55 16.74
N LEU A 92 7.72 -13.43 16.04
CA LEU A 92 8.49 -12.20 16.29
C LEU A 92 8.35 -11.74 17.74
N VAL A 93 7.12 -11.71 18.27
CA VAL A 93 6.85 -11.30 19.66
C VAL A 93 7.53 -12.22 20.67
N GLN A 94 7.48 -13.54 20.45
CA GLN A 94 8.19 -14.50 21.28
C GLN A 94 9.71 -14.31 21.22
N GLN A 95 10.23 -13.89 20.07
CA GLN A 95 11.66 -13.65 19.87
C GLN A 95 12.13 -12.24 20.23
N LEU A 96 11.24 -11.29 20.55
CA LEU A 96 11.63 -9.93 20.96
C LEU A 96 12.74 -9.91 22.02
N PRO A 97 12.74 -10.78 23.05
CA PRO A 97 13.85 -10.83 24.02
C PRO A 97 15.20 -11.18 23.40
N ALA A 98 15.21 -12.06 22.39
CA ALA A 98 16.43 -12.41 21.66
C ALA A 98 16.93 -11.24 20.80
N TYR A 99 16.02 -10.53 20.12
CA TYR A 99 16.37 -9.31 19.37
C TYR A 99 16.94 -8.21 20.30
N ALA A 100 16.28 -7.94 21.43
CA ALA A 100 16.76 -6.98 22.41
C ALA A 100 18.11 -7.39 23.01
N GLY A 101 18.26 -8.68 23.37
CA GLY A 101 19.52 -9.23 23.87
C GLY A 101 20.66 -9.12 22.86
N TRP A 102 20.41 -9.39 21.57
CA TRP A 102 21.42 -9.22 20.52
C TRP A 102 21.83 -7.75 20.35
N ILE A 103 20.89 -6.81 20.43
CA ILE A 103 21.20 -5.38 20.40
C ILE A 103 22.10 -4.99 21.58
N SER A 104 21.72 -5.38 22.80
CA SER A 104 22.47 -5.03 24.02
C SER A 104 23.83 -5.70 24.11
N ASN A 105 23.93 -6.98 23.71
CA ASN A 105 25.12 -7.79 23.96
C ASN A 105 26.08 -7.85 22.77
N THR A 106 25.61 -7.54 21.56
CA THR A 106 26.42 -7.66 20.33
C THR A 106 26.50 -6.33 19.59
N LEU A 107 25.36 -5.74 19.22
CA LEU A 107 25.35 -4.55 18.35
C LEU A 107 25.92 -3.32 19.07
N LEU A 108 25.42 -3.00 20.25
CA LEU A 108 25.86 -1.82 21.00
C LEU A 108 27.36 -1.89 21.30
N PRO A 109 27.92 -2.96 21.91
CA PRO A 109 29.35 -3.05 22.15
C PRO A 109 30.19 -2.95 20.86
N TRP A 110 29.73 -3.53 19.75
CA TRP A 110 30.41 -3.44 18.47
C TRP A 110 30.48 -2.00 17.94
N ILE A 111 29.40 -1.23 18.07
CA ILE A 111 29.37 0.19 17.68
C ILE A 111 30.25 1.02 18.60
N GLU A 112 30.18 0.81 19.92
CA GLU A 112 30.98 1.53 20.91
C GLU A 112 32.47 1.32 20.68
N GLN A 113 32.90 0.08 20.41
CA GLN A 113 34.29 -0.24 20.09
C GLN A 113 34.79 0.43 18.79
N ARG A 114 33.90 0.66 17.81
CA ARG A 114 34.26 1.25 16.52
C ARG A 114 34.19 2.77 16.49
N THR A 115 33.29 3.36 17.26
CA THR A 115 33.00 4.80 17.23
C THR A 115 33.52 5.54 18.47
N GLY A 116 33.79 4.84 19.57
CA GLY A 116 34.18 5.42 20.86
C GLY A 116 33.05 6.13 21.60
N VAL A 117 31.82 6.12 21.07
CA VAL A 117 30.64 6.76 21.68
C VAL A 117 29.88 5.72 22.50
N ALA A 118 29.67 5.97 23.80
CA ALA A 118 28.94 5.08 24.70
C ALA A 118 27.41 5.18 24.51
N ILE A 119 26.91 4.61 23.42
CA ILE A 119 25.48 4.64 23.04
C ILE A 119 24.64 3.79 24.01
N ALA A 120 25.22 2.75 24.62
CA ALA A 120 24.52 1.88 25.58
C ALA A 120 24.05 2.62 26.84
N ALA A 121 24.63 3.78 27.16
CA ALA A 121 24.18 4.62 28.27
C ALA A 121 22.84 5.35 28.00
N TYR A 122 22.45 5.50 26.74
CA TYR A 122 21.27 6.27 26.32
C TYR A 122 20.14 5.42 25.74
N VAL A 123 20.43 4.17 25.37
CA VAL A 123 19.47 3.24 24.78
C VAL A 123 19.28 2.07 25.74
N ASP A 124 18.05 1.90 26.22
CA ASP A 124 17.65 0.73 27.02
C ASP A 124 16.66 -0.13 26.22
N PRO A 125 17.15 -1.13 25.46
CA PRO A 125 16.31 -2.04 24.69
C PRO A 125 15.29 -2.80 25.54
N GLN A 126 15.55 -2.98 26.83
CA GLN A 126 14.67 -3.70 27.74
C GLN A 126 13.39 -2.90 28.01
N ARG A 127 13.51 -1.58 28.19
CA ARG A 127 12.37 -0.68 28.33
C ARG A 127 11.44 -0.69 27.11
N TRP A 128 12.00 -0.73 25.89
CA TRP A 128 11.22 -0.85 24.66
C TRP A 128 10.49 -2.19 24.57
N LEU A 129 11.17 -3.27 24.98
CA LEU A 129 10.61 -4.60 25.02
C LEU A 129 9.44 -4.72 26.01
N ASP A 130 9.54 -4.10 27.19
CA ASP A 130 8.46 -4.09 28.18
C ASP A 130 7.24 -3.30 27.70
N LEU A 131 7.45 -2.16 27.03
CA LEU A 131 6.37 -1.40 26.39
C LEU A 131 5.67 -2.23 25.29
N LEU A 132 6.45 -2.86 24.41
CA LEU A 132 5.92 -3.68 23.32
C LEU A 132 5.15 -4.91 23.85
N LYS A 133 5.69 -5.61 24.85
CA LYS A 133 5.01 -6.74 25.49
C LYS A 133 3.74 -6.33 26.21
N GLY A 134 3.76 -5.22 26.93
CA GLY A 134 2.59 -4.68 27.64
C GLY A 134 1.43 -4.38 26.69
N HIS A 135 1.73 -3.74 25.54
CA HIS A 135 0.74 -3.51 24.49
C HIS A 135 0.27 -4.79 23.81
N TRP A 136 1.17 -5.74 23.54
CA TRP A 136 0.80 -7.00 22.87
C TRP A 136 -0.09 -7.90 23.74
N GLN A 137 0.25 -8.09 25.02
CA GLN A 137 -0.52 -8.92 25.95
C GLN A 137 -1.92 -8.35 26.20
N GLN A 138 -2.06 -7.01 26.28
CA GLN A 138 -3.37 -6.36 26.37
C GLN A 138 -4.21 -6.54 25.12
N ALA A 139 -3.56 -6.68 23.96
CA ALA A 139 -4.25 -6.69 22.69
C ALA A 139 -4.63 -8.09 22.20
N GLY A 140 -4.18 -9.17 22.87
CA GLY A 140 -4.65 -10.54 22.62
C GLY A 140 -4.37 -11.09 21.21
N GLY A 141 -3.42 -10.50 20.49
CA GLY A 141 -3.14 -10.77 19.07
C GLY A 141 -3.74 -9.72 18.12
N LEU A 142 -3.41 -9.76 16.83
CA LEU A 142 -3.86 -8.76 15.85
C LEU A 142 -5.39 -8.65 15.77
N ALA A 143 -6.09 -9.78 15.80
CA ALA A 143 -7.55 -9.81 15.73
C ALA A 143 -8.20 -9.16 16.96
N ALA A 144 -7.72 -9.48 18.17
CA ALA A 144 -8.20 -8.86 19.40
C ALA A 144 -7.72 -7.41 19.58
N THR A 145 -6.63 -7.00 18.92
CA THR A 145 -6.20 -5.59 18.86
C THR A 145 -7.14 -4.77 18.00
N ILE A 146 -7.47 -5.28 16.81
CA ILE A 146 -8.42 -4.65 15.89
C ILE A 146 -9.79 -4.63 16.56
N LEU A 147 -10.28 -5.76 17.06
CA LEU A 147 -11.59 -5.83 17.71
C LEU A 147 -11.64 -5.06 19.05
N GLY A 148 -10.57 -5.07 19.83
CA GLY A 148 -10.47 -4.45 21.16
C GLY A 148 -10.15 -2.94 21.14
N GLY A 149 -9.47 -2.46 20.10
CA GLY A 149 -9.32 -1.02 19.84
C GLY A 149 -10.64 -0.39 19.40
N ILE A 150 -11.47 -1.16 18.70
CA ILE A 150 -12.78 -0.74 18.20
C ILE A 150 -13.88 -0.95 19.28
N SER A 151 -13.70 -1.86 20.24
CA SER A 151 -14.72 -2.21 21.27
C SER A 151 -15.03 -1.13 22.31
N LYS A 152 -14.22 -0.06 22.40
CA LYS A 152 -14.48 1.04 23.35
C LYS A 152 -15.69 1.90 22.97
N SER A 153 -16.23 1.76 21.77
CA SER A 153 -17.48 2.40 21.35
C SER A 153 -18.21 1.54 20.31
N GLY A 154 -19.40 1.03 20.62
CA GLY A 154 -20.21 0.26 19.66
C GLY A 154 -20.49 1.02 18.35
N LEU A 155 -20.51 2.35 18.41
CA LEU A 155 -20.60 3.22 17.23
C LEU A 155 -19.36 3.14 16.32
N ALA A 156 -18.17 2.93 16.88
CA ALA A 156 -16.93 2.78 16.10
C ALA A 156 -16.91 1.46 15.33
N ILE A 157 -17.44 0.37 15.92
CA ILE A 157 -17.59 -0.92 15.22
C ILE A 157 -18.54 -0.76 14.03
N LEU A 158 -19.69 -0.12 14.25
CA LEU A 158 -20.67 0.13 13.18
C LEU A 158 -20.08 1.01 12.08
N ALA A 159 -19.36 2.07 12.43
CA ALA A 159 -18.70 2.95 11.46
C ALA A 159 -17.66 2.18 10.63
N TRP A 160 -16.82 1.36 11.26
CA TRP A 160 -15.82 0.55 10.56
C TRP A 160 -16.45 -0.49 9.64
N LEU A 161 -17.47 -1.22 10.12
CA LEU A 161 -18.22 -2.17 9.30
C LEU A 161 -18.90 -1.48 8.12
N ALA A 162 -19.48 -0.30 8.34
CA ALA A 162 -20.06 0.50 7.27
C ALA A 162 -19.01 0.89 6.23
N THR A 163 -17.82 1.36 6.65
CA THR A 163 -16.71 1.69 5.73
C THR A 163 -16.26 0.47 4.92
N VAL A 164 -16.03 -0.67 5.57
CA VAL A 164 -15.59 -1.91 4.91
C VAL A 164 -16.66 -2.44 3.95
N ALA A 165 -17.94 -2.39 4.33
CA ALA A 165 -19.05 -2.80 3.48
C ALA A 165 -19.29 -1.83 2.31
N LEU A 166 -18.97 -0.54 2.48
CA LEU A 166 -19.17 0.47 1.45
C LEU A 166 -18.17 0.31 0.30
N ILE A 167 -16.93 -0.13 0.57
CA ILE A 167 -15.90 -0.34 -0.47
C ILE A 167 -16.36 -1.28 -1.60
N PRO A 168 -16.81 -2.53 -1.34
CA PRO A 168 -17.26 -3.43 -2.40
C PRO A 168 -18.49 -2.88 -3.14
N VAL A 169 -19.40 -2.21 -2.42
CA VAL A 169 -20.57 -1.58 -3.04
C VAL A 169 -20.13 -0.49 -4.01
N LEU A 170 -19.34 0.48 -3.57
CA LEU A 170 -18.85 1.57 -4.42
C LEU A 170 -18.00 1.05 -5.57
N THR A 171 -17.17 0.03 -5.35
CA THR A 171 -16.37 -0.59 -6.41
C THR A 171 -17.27 -1.14 -7.51
N PHE A 172 -18.30 -1.89 -7.14
CA PHE A 172 -19.28 -2.43 -8.10
C PHE A 172 -19.99 -1.31 -8.87
N TYR A 173 -20.46 -0.28 -8.18
CA TYR A 173 -21.14 0.86 -8.82
C TYR A 173 -20.21 1.65 -9.74
N PHE A 174 -18.96 1.90 -9.36
CA PHE A 174 -17.98 2.55 -10.22
C PHE A 174 -17.69 1.69 -11.46
N MET A 175 -17.40 0.40 -11.32
CA MET A 175 -17.19 -0.46 -12.48
C MET A 175 -18.41 -0.48 -13.43
N ARG A 176 -19.62 -0.47 -12.89
CA ARG A 176 -20.86 -0.52 -13.68
C ARG A 176 -21.21 0.81 -14.35
N ASP A 177 -21.27 1.87 -13.57
CA ASP A 177 -21.97 3.12 -13.92
C ASP A 177 -21.01 4.27 -14.26
N TRP A 178 -19.69 4.07 -14.16
CA TRP A 178 -18.69 5.11 -14.47
C TRP A 178 -18.91 5.85 -15.80
N PRO A 179 -19.22 5.18 -16.94
CA PRO A 179 -19.48 5.88 -18.19
C PRO A 179 -20.73 6.77 -18.13
N SER A 180 -21.77 6.32 -17.43
CA SER A 180 -23.01 7.08 -17.26
C SER A 180 -22.82 8.28 -16.33
N LEU A 181 -21.98 8.14 -15.30
CA LEU A 181 -21.58 9.24 -14.42
C LEU A 181 -20.79 10.30 -15.20
N LEU A 182 -19.79 9.88 -15.98
CA LEU A 182 -19.00 10.77 -16.84
C LEU A 182 -19.87 11.51 -17.87
N ALA A 183 -20.85 10.84 -18.48
CA ALA A 183 -21.79 11.48 -19.41
C ALA A 183 -22.60 12.60 -18.76
N ARG A 184 -23.10 12.37 -17.54
CA ARG A 184 -23.84 13.40 -16.76
C ARG A 184 -22.93 14.55 -16.35
N VAL A 185 -21.69 14.28 -15.94
CA VAL A 185 -20.72 15.34 -15.62
C VAL A 185 -20.39 16.16 -16.86
N ARG A 186 -20.28 15.52 -18.03
CA ARG A 186 -20.04 16.18 -19.31
C ARG A 186 -21.16 17.15 -19.69
N GLU A 187 -22.42 16.83 -19.39
CA GLU A 187 -23.57 17.71 -19.63
C GLU A 187 -23.54 19.01 -18.80
N LEU A 188 -22.80 19.02 -17.68
CA LEU A 188 -22.64 20.21 -16.84
C LEU A 188 -21.51 21.14 -17.33
N LEU A 189 -20.70 20.70 -18.29
CA LEU A 189 -19.58 21.48 -18.80
C LEU A 189 -20.03 22.56 -19.79
N PRO A 190 -19.46 23.77 -19.72
CA PRO A 190 -19.64 24.76 -20.79
C PRO A 190 -19.14 24.21 -22.13
N ARG A 191 -19.98 24.30 -23.17
CA ARG A 191 -19.71 23.82 -24.55
C ARG A 191 -18.29 24.16 -25.08
N PRO A 192 -17.72 25.36 -24.83
CA PRO A 192 -16.37 25.68 -25.32
C PRO A 192 -15.24 24.90 -24.63
N LEU A 193 -15.43 24.50 -23.37
CA LEU A 193 -14.41 23.84 -22.55
C LEU A 193 -14.52 22.31 -22.61
N GLU A 194 -15.72 21.80 -22.89
CA GLU A 194 -16.06 20.37 -22.97
C GLU A 194 -15.00 19.53 -23.71
N PRO A 195 -14.60 19.82 -24.97
CA PRO A 195 -13.66 18.96 -25.69
C PRO A 195 -12.28 18.90 -25.02
N THR A 196 -11.83 20.00 -24.42
CA THR A 196 -10.53 20.07 -23.72
C THR A 196 -10.58 19.29 -22.42
N VAL A 197 -11.63 19.47 -21.62
CA VAL A 197 -11.80 18.80 -20.32
C VAL A 197 -11.94 17.29 -20.51
N VAL A 198 -12.77 16.85 -21.46
CA VAL A 198 -12.98 15.41 -21.73
C VAL A 198 -11.67 14.75 -22.18
N ARG A 199 -10.94 15.37 -23.11
CA ARG A 199 -9.64 14.85 -23.57
C ARG A 199 -8.64 14.71 -22.42
N LEU A 200 -8.51 15.72 -21.57
CA LEU A 200 -7.60 15.69 -20.43
C LEU A 200 -8.02 14.66 -19.37
N ALA A 201 -9.33 14.51 -19.14
CA ALA A 201 -9.87 13.53 -18.20
C ALA A 201 -9.60 12.10 -18.69
N GLU A 202 -9.83 11.80 -19.97
CA GLU A 202 -9.56 10.48 -20.56
C GLU A 202 -8.07 10.14 -20.53
N GLN A 203 -7.19 11.10 -20.86
CA GLN A 203 -5.75 10.91 -20.77
C GLN A 203 -5.31 10.65 -19.31
N SER A 204 -5.85 11.40 -18.36
CA SER A 204 -5.55 11.23 -16.94
C SER A 204 -6.03 9.88 -16.42
N ASP A 205 -7.24 9.45 -16.76
CA ASP A 205 -7.81 8.15 -16.39
C ASP A 205 -6.95 6.99 -16.91
N GLN A 206 -6.51 7.06 -18.17
CA GLN A 206 -5.64 6.06 -18.78
C GLN A 206 -4.28 5.97 -18.08
N VAL A 207 -3.63 7.11 -17.81
CA VAL A 207 -2.31 7.16 -17.17
C VAL A 207 -2.40 6.72 -15.71
N LEU A 208 -3.35 7.26 -14.94
CA LEU A 208 -3.53 6.91 -13.53
C LEU A 208 -3.92 5.44 -13.36
N GLY A 209 -4.87 4.95 -14.16
CA GLY A 209 -5.28 3.56 -14.14
C GLY A 209 -4.14 2.62 -14.53
N ALA A 210 -3.34 2.96 -15.53
CA ALA A 210 -2.17 2.18 -15.92
C ALA A 210 -1.10 2.16 -14.81
N PHE A 211 -0.74 3.32 -14.28
CA PHE A 211 0.26 3.45 -13.22
C PHE A 211 -0.14 2.67 -11.97
N LEU A 212 -1.37 2.85 -11.47
CA LEU A 212 -1.83 2.19 -10.24
C LEU A 212 -1.86 0.67 -10.39
N ARG A 213 -2.37 0.15 -11.52
CA ARG A 213 -2.36 -1.30 -11.80
C ARG A 213 -0.93 -1.84 -11.91
N GLY A 214 -0.06 -1.10 -12.61
CA GLY A 214 1.35 -1.45 -12.76
C GLY A 214 2.03 -1.53 -11.40
N GLN A 215 1.90 -0.48 -10.59
CA GLN A 215 2.53 -0.39 -9.28
C GLN A 215 2.01 -1.45 -8.30
N LEU A 216 0.69 -1.70 -8.25
CA LEU A 216 0.14 -2.79 -7.44
C LEU A 216 0.69 -4.15 -7.87
N SER A 217 0.84 -4.37 -9.18
CA SER A 217 1.42 -5.61 -9.71
C SER A 217 2.89 -5.74 -9.31
N VAL A 218 3.67 -4.65 -9.36
CA VAL A 218 5.07 -4.61 -8.90
C VAL A 218 5.15 -4.93 -7.41
N MET A 219 4.33 -4.30 -6.57
CA MET A 219 4.30 -4.51 -5.11
C MET A 219 3.99 -5.97 -4.76
N LEU A 220 2.99 -6.57 -5.42
CA LEU A 220 2.62 -7.98 -5.20
C LEU A 220 3.71 -8.93 -5.70
N ALA A 221 4.30 -8.65 -6.87
CA ALA A 221 5.38 -9.45 -7.43
C ALA A 221 6.62 -9.43 -6.52
N LEU A 222 7.04 -8.25 -6.07
CA LEU A 222 8.14 -8.10 -5.12
C LEU A 222 7.84 -8.72 -3.77
N GLY A 223 6.61 -8.54 -3.27
CA GLY A 223 6.15 -9.20 -2.05
C GLY A 223 6.33 -10.71 -2.13
N ALA A 224 5.92 -11.32 -3.24
CA ALA A 224 6.10 -12.75 -3.49
C ALA A 224 7.58 -13.15 -3.66
N ILE A 225 8.36 -12.42 -4.47
CA ILE A 225 9.79 -12.69 -4.72
C ILE A 225 10.59 -12.63 -3.42
N TYR A 226 10.43 -11.56 -2.64
CA TYR A 226 11.15 -11.40 -1.38
C TYR A 226 10.69 -12.42 -0.34
N SER A 227 9.39 -12.69 -0.22
CA SER A 227 8.89 -13.69 0.73
C SER A 227 9.39 -15.08 0.41
N LEU A 228 9.36 -15.47 -0.88
CA LEU A 228 9.85 -16.76 -1.32
C LEU A 228 11.37 -16.86 -1.18
N GLY A 229 12.12 -15.84 -1.61
CA GLY A 229 13.57 -15.80 -1.51
C GLY A 229 14.06 -15.90 -0.07
N LEU A 230 13.46 -15.13 0.85
CA LEU A 230 13.79 -15.20 2.28
C LEU A 230 13.39 -16.54 2.92
N TRP A 231 12.28 -17.12 2.47
CA TRP A 231 11.86 -18.45 2.92
C TRP A 231 12.85 -19.53 2.49
N LEU A 232 13.31 -19.48 1.24
CA LEU A 232 14.37 -20.36 0.72
C LEU A 232 15.71 -20.14 1.45
N ALA A 233 15.99 -18.90 1.87
CA ALA A 233 17.13 -18.57 2.71
C ALA A 233 16.97 -18.98 4.18
N GLY A 234 15.87 -19.64 4.57
CA GLY A 234 15.65 -20.13 5.94
C GLY A 234 15.24 -19.07 6.96
N ILE A 235 14.89 -17.85 6.53
CA ILE A 235 14.46 -16.78 7.42
C ILE A 235 13.01 -17.03 7.86
N LYS A 236 12.78 -17.16 9.18
CA LYS A 236 11.44 -17.49 9.71
C LYS A 236 10.41 -16.39 9.54
N LEU A 237 10.86 -15.13 9.49
CA LEU A 237 10.04 -13.94 9.24
C LEU A 237 9.93 -13.59 7.75
N SER A 238 10.17 -14.56 6.86
CA SER A 238 10.26 -14.36 5.42
C SER A 238 9.06 -13.66 4.80
N LEU A 239 7.84 -14.11 5.11
CA LEU A 239 6.60 -13.56 4.58
C LEU A 239 6.35 -12.16 5.12
N LEU A 240 6.52 -11.95 6.43
CA LEU A 240 6.30 -10.65 7.07
C LEU A 240 7.26 -9.60 6.50
N ILE A 241 8.55 -9.93 6.40
CA ILE A 241 9.57 -9.04 5.85
C ILE A 241 9.38 -8.86 4.34
N GLY A 242 9.15 -9.94 3.61
CA GLY A 242 9.03 -9.93 2.15
C GLY A 242 7.79 -9.18 1.65
N MET A 243 6.61 -9.51 2.20
CA MET A 243 5.37 -8.77 1.92
C MET A 243 5.47 -7.32 2.37
N GLY A 244 6.01 -7.06 3.58
CA GLY A 244 6.19 -5.71 4.09
C GLY A 244 7.07 -4.87 3.16
N ALA A 245 8.22 -5.40 2.75
CA ALA A 245 9.12 -4.78 1.80
C ALA A 245 8.44 -4.54 0.44
N GLY A 246 7.77 -5.54 -0.12
CA GLY A 246 7.06 -5.43 -1.40
C GLY A 246 5.93 -4.39 -1.38
N LEU A 247 5.16 -4.30 -0.29
CA LEU A 247 4.12 -3.28 -0.14
C LEU A 247 4.71 -1.88 0.01
N VAL A 248 5.82 -1.73 0.73
CA VAL A 248 6.49 -0.42 0.93
C VAL A 248 7.23 0.03 -0.34
N SER A 249 7.52 -0.87 -1.30
CA SER A 249 8.06 -0.55 -2.63
C SER A 249 7.13 0.31 -3.50
N PHE A 250 5.96 0.77 -3.02
CA PHE A 250 5.26 1.88 -3.65
C PHE A 250 6.17 3.12 -3.83
N VAL A 251 7.07 3.35 -2.86
CA VAL A 251 8.12 4.36 -2.97
C VAL A 251 9.41 3.69 -3.47
N PRO A 252 10.05 4.20 -4.54
CA PRO A 252 11.27 3.62 -5.08
C PRO A 252 12.34 3.42 -4.00
N TYR A 253 13.00 2.26 -4.04
CA TYR A 253 14.06 1.82 -3.12
C TYR A 253 13.66 1.63 -1.65
N LEU A 254 12.56 2.24 -1.18
CA LEU A 254 12.15 2.20 0.21
C LEU A 254 11.86 0.77 0.68
N GLY A 255 11.19 -0.01 -0.16
CA GLY A 255 10.90 -1.42 0.12
C GLY A 255 12.17 -2.25 0.32
N ALA A 256 13.19 -2.08 -0.53
CA ALA A 256 14.47 -2.79 -0.34
C ALA A 256 15.24 -2.29 0.86
N ILE A 257 15.27 -0.98 1.15
CA ILE A 257 15.96 -0.46 2.34
C ILE A 257 15.36 -1.06 3.61
N VAL A 258 14.02 -1.00 3.74
CA VAL A 258 13.31 -1.55 4.90
C VAL A 258 13.46 -3.07 4.96
N GLY A 259 13.32 -3.75 3.82
CA GLY A 259 13.43 -5.19 3.70
C GLY A 259 14.81 -5.74 4.01
N ILE A 260 15.87 -5.13 3.47
CA ILE A 260 17.27 -5.49 3.77
C ILE A 260 17.54 -5.25 5.24
N GLY A 261 17.15 -4.10 5.80
CA GLY A 261 17.35 -3.82 7.23
C GLY A 261 16.70 -4.87 8.12
N ALA A 262 15.41 -5.15 7.91
CA ALA A 262 14.69 -6.15 8.67
C ALA A 262 15.22 -7.57 8.45
N GLY A 263 15.56 -7.92 7.20
CA GLY A 263 16.10 -9.23 6.81
C GLY A 263 17.48 -9.50 7.40
N LEU A 264 18.37 -8.51 7.40
CA LEU A 264 19.72 -8.61 7.98
C LEU A 264 19.64 -8.76 9.50
N ILE A 265 18.80 -7.98 10.16
CA ILE A 265 18.57 -8.11 11.61
C ILE A 265 18.03 -9.52 11.91
N ALA A 266 17.04 -10.00 11.14
CA ALA A 266 16.50 -11.34 11.31
C ALA A 266 17.56 -12.43 11.10
N ALA A 267 18.40 -12.33 10.07
CA ALA A 267 19.47 -13.28 9.79
C ALA A 267 20.54 -13.31 10.89
N LEU A 268 20.99 -12.15 11.34
CA LEU A 268 22.01 -12.00 12.38
C LEU A 268 21.53 -12.50 13.75
N VAL A 269 20.27 -12.26 14.09
CA VAL A 269 19.70 -12.74 15.35
C VAL A 269 19.36 -14.23 15.28
N GLN A 270 18.88 -14.73 14.15
CA GLN A 270 18.46 -16.13 13.99
C GLN A 270 19.64 -17.10 13.83
N HIS A 271 20.63 -16.74 13.02
CA HIS A 271 21.74 -17.64 12.65
C HIS A 271 23.11 -17.11 13.09
N GLY A 272 23.32 -15.79 13.03
CA GLY A 272 24.57 -15.17 13.45
C GLY A 272 25.78 -15.40 12.53
N ASP A 273 25.56 -15.89 11.31
CA ASP A 273 26.59 -16.22 10.34
C ASP A 273 26.56 -15.32 9.09
N LEU A 274 27.71 -15.25 8.41
CA LEU A 274 27.88 -14.45 7.19
C LEU A 274 27.09 -15.02 5.99
N LEU A 275 26.82 -16.33 5.99
CA LEU A 275 26.12 -16.98 4.88
C LEU A 275 24.69 -16.43 4.75
N HIS A 276 23.92 -16.38 5.84
CA HIS A 276 22.54 -15.88 5.78
C HIS A 276 22.48 -14.38 5.49
N VAL A 277 23.47 -13.60 5.93
CA VAL A 277 23.63 -12.20 5.54
C VAL A 277 23.78 -12.06 4.02
N VAL A 278 24.67 -12.85 3.40
CA VAL A 278 24.87 -12.86 1.96
C VAL A 278 23.61 -13.33 1.22
N LEU A 279 22.92 -14.37 1.71
CA LEU A 279 21.66 -14.83 1.12
C LEU A 279 20.58 -13.74 1.12
N VAL A 280 20.41 -13.02 2.22
CA VAL A 280 19.46 -11.89 2.29
C VAL A 280 19.83 -10.82 1.27
N LEU A 281 21.10 -10.42 1.20
CA LEU A 281 21.57 -9.44 0.21
C LEU A 281 21.36 -9.91 -1.23
N LEU A 282 21.56 -11.20 -1.50
CA LEU A 282 21.30 -11.79 -2.82
C LEU A 282 19.81 -11.77 -3.17
N VAL A 283 18.92 -12.10 -2.23
CA VAL A 283 17.45 -12.06 -2.46
C VAL A 283 17.00 -10.64 -2.79
N PHE A 284 17.41 -9.65 -2.00
CA PHE A 284 17.03 -8.26 -2.24
C PHE A 284 17.73 -7.66 -3.46
N GLY A 285 18.99 -8.00 -3.70
CA GLY A 285 19.71 -7.59 -4.91
C GLY A 285 19.04 -8.15 -6.16
N PHE A 286 18.69 -9.43 -6.16
CA PHE A 286 17.95 -10.05 -7.25
C PHE A 286 16.58 -9.39 -7.47
N GLY A 287 15.79 -9.21 -6.41
CA GLY A 287 14.48 -8.55 -6.54
C GLY A 287 14.59 -7.11 -6.99
N GLN A 288 15.61 -6.35 -6.59
CA GLN A 288 15.88 -5.00 -7.10
C GLN A 288 16.26 -5.01 -8.58
N THR A 289 17.11 -5.94 -9.03
CA THR A 289 17.40 -6.06 -10.46
C THR A 289 16.15 -6.41 -11.27
N LEU A 290 15.30 -7.31 -10.76
CA LEU A 290 14.02 -7.61 -11.40
C LEU A 290 13.10 -6.39 -11.40
N GLU A 291 13.04 -5.62 -10.31
CA GLU A 291 12.27 -4.39 -10.22
C GLU A 291 12.68 -3.39 -11.30
N SER A 292 13.96 -3.04 -11.36
CA SER A 292 14.48 -1.99 -12.25
C SER A 292 14.48 -2.40 -13.71
N PHE A 293 14.86 -3.64 -14.04
CA PHE A 293 15.04 -4.07 -15.43
C PHE A 293 13.83 -4.77 -16.05
N LEU A 294 12.99 -5.42 -15.24
CA LEU A 294 11.90 -6.26 -15.76
C LEU A 294 10.53 -5.73 -15.34
N LEU A 295 10.25 -5.64 -14.04
CA LEU A 295 8.93 -5.37 -13.51
C LEU A 295 8.50 -3.93 -13.81
N THR A 296 9.34 -2.93 -13.54
CA THR A 296 8.97 -1.52 -13.74
C THR A 296 8.72 -1.22 -15.22
N PRO A 297 9.61 -1.57 -16.17
CA PRO A 297 9.33 -1.34 -17.60
C PRO A 297 8.09 -2.07 -18.08
N TRP A 298 7.92 -3.35 -17.71
CA TRP A 298 6.83 -4.21 -18.19
C TRP A 298 5.46 -3.84 -17.60
N LEU A 299 5.39 -3.50 -16.32
CA LEU A 299 4.13 -3.25 -15.61
C LEU A 299 3.74 -1.78 -15.60
N VAL A 300 4.72 -0.88 -15.54
CA VAL A 300 4.51 0.56 -15.39
C VAL A 300 4.93 1.33 -16.65
N GLY A 301 6.10 1.00 -17.22
CA GLY A 301 6.80 1.79 -18.26
C GLY A 301 6.09 1.88 -19.62
N ASP A 302 5.56 0.78 -20.14
CA ASP A 302 5.00 0.74 -21.52
C ASP A 302 3.75 1.62 -21.72
N ARG A 303 3.17 2.18 -20.65
CA ARG A 303 1.89 2.93 -20.71
C ARG A 303 2.00 4.41 -20.40
N ILE A 304 3.19 4.93 -20.06
CA ILE A 304 3.39 6.34 -19.69
C ILE A 304 4.00 7.17 -20.83
N GLY A 305 4.17 6.60 -22.02
CA GLY A 305 4.50 7.36 -23.23
C GLY A 305 5.87 8.06 -23.21
N LEU A 306 6.80 7.66 -22.34
CA LEU A 306 8.17 8.14 -22.40
C LEU A 306 8.93 7.28 -23.41
N HIS A 307 8.91 7.71 -24.67
CA HIS A 307 9.95 7.28 -25.60
C HIS A 307 11.32 7.56 -24.94
N PRO A 308 12.29 6.64 -24.98
CA PRO A 308 13.59 6.81 -24.30
C PRO A 308 14.48 7.96 -24.83
N VAL A 309 13.94 8.85 -25.67
CA VAL A 309 14.67 9.89 -26.41
C VAL A 309 13.83 11.18 -26.59
N ALA A 310 13.17 11.66 -25.53
CA ALA A 310 12.56 13.00 -25.51
C ALA A 310 13.25 13.89 -24.48
#